data_AF-A0A1W9VXN3-F1
#
_entry.id   AF-A0A1W9VXN3-F1
#
_cell.length_a   1.000
_cell.length_b   1.000
_cell.length_c   1.000
_cell.angle_alpha   90.00
_cell.angle_beta   90.00
_cell.angle_gamma   90.00
#
_symmetry.space_group_name_H-M   'P 1'
#
loop_
_entity.id
_entity.type
_entity.pdbx_description
1 polymer ?
#
loop_
_entity_poly.entity_id
_entity_poly.type
_entity_poly.pdbx_seq_one_letter_code
_entity_poly.pdbx_strand_id
1 'polypeptide(L)'
;MAKWNGISKRRKNNVIEFGKKLVRRSKSTCELCGESGRSLSVYEVGKTEEKADLERCIHICDKCKNTIKKLNKASENDLRFLNHAIWSEENTVKAAAIHIISELEGENRYPWIDQMEH
;
A
#
# COMPACT_ATOMS: atom_id res chain seq x y z
N MET A 1 6.90 31.78 -0.55
CA MET A 1 6.04 30.59 -0.78
C MET A 1 6.52 29.83 -2.02
N ALA A 2 7.59 29.01 -1.91
CA ALA A 2 8.19 28.33 -3.07
C ALA A 2 8.94 27.03 -2.67
N LYS A 3 8.29 26.08 -2.00
CA LYS A 3 8.90 24.77 -1.66
C LYS A 3 8.19 23.55 -2.28
N TRP A 4 7.02 23.74 -2.90
CA TRP A 4 6.18 22.62 -3.34
C TRP A 4 6.72 21.83 -4.56
N ASN A 5 7.45 22.49 -5.47
CA ASN A 5 7.90 21.86 -6.72
C ASN A 5 9.05 20.85 -6.56
N GLY A 6 9.86 20.95 -5.50
CA GLY A 6 10.97 20.02 -5.25
C GLY A 6 10.56 18.72 -4.56
N ILE A 7 9.52 18.81 -3.72
CA ILE A 7 8.99 17.69 -2.92
C ILE A 7 8.40 16.62 -3.84
N SER A 8 7.61 17.04 -4.83
CA SER A 8 7.00 16.13 -5.82
C SER A 8 8.03 15.38 -6.68
N LYS A 9 9.15 16.03 -7.03
CA LYS A 9 10.22 15.44 -7.83
C LYS A 9 11.05 14.42 -7.04
N ARG A 10 11.39 14.71 -5.77
CA ARG A 10 12.04 13.73 -4.87
C ARG A 10 11.15 12.53 -4.60
N ARG A 11 9.85 12.75 -4.38
CA ARG A 11 8.87 11.67 -4.17
C ARG A 11 8.83 10.70 -5.37
N LYS A 12 8.80 11.23 -6.60
CA LYS A 12 8.81 10.41 -7.83
C LYS A 12 10.10 9.60 -7.99
N ASN A 13 11.26 10.16 -7.66
CA ASN A 13 12.53 9.45 -7.77
C ASN A 13 12.63 8.28 -6.78
N ASN A 14 12.17 8.46 -5.54
CA ASN A 14 12.17 7.40 -4.52
C ASN A 14 11.27 6.22 -4.92
N VAL A 15 10.10 6.50 -5.51
CA VAL A 15 9.17 5.46 -5.97
C VAL A 15 9.80 4.54 -7.03
N ILE A 16 10.66 5.06 -7.91
CA ILE A 16 11.38 4.26 -8.91
C ILE A 16 12.40 3.33 -8.22
N GLU A 17 13.15 3.83 -7.24
CA GLU A 17 14.10 3.01 -6.48
C GLU A 17 13.40 1.90 -5.69
N PHE A 18 12.28 2.24 -5.05
CA PHE A 18 11.49 1.29 -4.25
C PHE A 18 10.96 0.15 -5.10
N GLY A 19 10.52 0.42 -6.33
CA GLY A 19 10.05 -0.62 -7.26
C GLY A 19 11.04 -1.79 -7.40
N LYS A 20 12.35 -1.51 -7.49
CA LYS A 20 13.37 -2.57 -7.61
C LYS A 20 13.51 -3.43 -6.36
N LYS A 21 13.34 -2.85 -5.16
CA LYS A 21 13.41 -3.56 -3.88
C LYS A 21 12.14 -4.38 -3.64
N LEU A 22 11.00 -3.76 -3.94
CA LEU A 22 9.67 -4.35 -3.84
C LEU A 22 9.46 -5.53 -4.78
N VAL A 23 9.96 -5.48 -6.02
CA VAL A 23 9.94 -6.63 -6.94
C VAL A 23 10.67 -7.84 -6.35
N ARG A 24 11.79 -7.62 -5.65
CA ARG A 24 12.55 -8.70 -5.01
C ARG A 24 11.80 -9.27 -3.80
N ARG A 25 11.26 -8.40 -2.94
CA ARG A 25 10.47 -8.78 -1.76
C ARG A 25 9.24 -9.58 -2.16
N SER A 26 8.49 -9.07 -3.14
CA SER A 26 7.24 -9.68 -3.59
C SER A 26 7.47 -10.86 -4.56
N LYS A 27 8.71 -11.17 -4.94
CA LYS A 27 9.03 -12.21 -5.95
C LYS A 27 8.24 -12.02 -7.25
N SER A 28 8.04 -10.77 -7.67
CA SER A 28 7.22 -10.40 -8.83
C SER A 28 5.74 -10.84 -8.76
N THR A 29 5.19 -10.98 -7.55
CA THR A 29 3.75 -11.19 -7.31
C THR A 29 3.13 -9.99 -6.61
N CYS A 30 1.81 -9.90 -6.64
CA CYS A 30 1.06 -8.91 -5.87
C CYS A 30 1.11 -9.26 -4.37
N GLU A 31 1.54 -8.34 -3.53
CA GLU A 31 1.64 -8.56 -2.09
C GLU A 31 0.29 -8.65 -1.38
N LEU A 32 -0.80 -8.20 -2.02
CA LEU A 32 -2.15 -8.32 -1.45
C LEU A 32 -2.82 -9.63 -1.84
N CYS A 33 -2.86 -9.94 -3.14
CA CYS A 33 -3.63 -11.08 -3.65
C CYS A 33 -2.78 -12.29 -4.05
N GLY A 34 -1.45 -12.19 -4.00
CA GLY A 34 -0.52 -13.27 -4.38
C GLY A 34 -0.42 -13.55 -5.89
N GLU A 35 -1.22 -12.88 -6.72
CA GLU A 35 -1.29 -13.13 -8.16
C GLU A 35 -0.01 -12.68 -8.88
N SER A 36 0.42 -13.49 -9.86
CA SER A 36 1.56 -13.20 -10.74
C SER A 36 1.08 -12.80 -12.14
N GLY A 37 1.98 -12.31 -13.00
CA GLY A 37 1.67 -12.00 -14.41
C GLY A 37 0.79 -10.77 -14.65
N ARG A 38 0.51 -9.96 -13.61
CA ARG A 38 -0.19 -8.67 -13.73
C ARG A 38 0.77 -7.49 -13.66
N SER A 39 0.32 -6.34 -14.15
CA SER A 39 1.07 -5.09 -13.98
C SER A 39 1.10 -4.71 -12.50
N LEU A 40 2.29 -4.72 -11.92
CA LEU A 40 2.52 -4.36 -10.53
C LEU A 40 2.99 -2.91 -10.41
N SER A 41 2.63 -2.25 -9.31
CA SER A 41 3.07 -0.89 -9.02
C SER A 41 3.25 -0.67 -7.53
N VAL A 42 4.12 0.28 -7.20
CA VAL A 42 4.31 0.72 -5.82
C VAL A 42 3.06 1.44 -5.33
N TYR A 43 2.58 1.04 -4.16
CA TYR A 43 1.50 1.68 -3.41
C TYR A 43 1.99 2.04 -2.02
N GLU A 44 1.79 3.29 -1.64
CA GLU A 44 2.21 3.82 -0.34
C GLU A 44 1.02 3.75 0.63
N VAL A 45 1.22 3.03 1.73
CA VAL A 45 0.25 2.86 2.81
C VAL A 45 0.36 4.06 3.75
N GLY A 46 -0.76 4.73 4.04
CA GLY A 46 -0.78 5.89 4.94
C GLY A 46 0.10 7.04 4.45
N LYS A 47 -0.23 7.65 3.30
CA LYS A 47 0.54 8.75 2.69
C LYS A 47 0.86 9.85 3.72
N THR A 48 2.13 9.99 4.11
CA THR A 48 2.59 11.11 4.94
C THR A 48 3.17 12.23 4.08
N GLU A 49 3.22 13.44 4.63
CA GLU A 49 3.68 14.65 3.92
C GLU A 49 5.21 14.75 3.80
N GLU A 50 5.97 14.11 4.69
CA GLU A 50 7.40 14.41 4.83
C GLU A 50 8.28 13.68 3.81
N LYS A 51 8.21 12.34 3.70
CA LYS A 51 9.00 11.53 2.75
C LYS A 51 8.32 10.19 2.48
N ALA A 52 8.38 9.71 1.23
CA ALA A 52 8.01 8.34 0.92
C ALA A 52 9.05 7.38 1.50
N ASP A 53 8.59 6.36 2.20
CA ASP A 53 9.38 5.34 2.89
C ASP A 53 9.13 3.96 2.26
N LEU A 54 10.19 3.19 2.01
CA LEU A 54 10.10 1.84 1.45
C LEU A 54 9.31 0.92 2.38
N GLU A 55 9.50 1.05 3.70
CA GLU A 55 8.84 0.24 4.73
C GLU A 55 7.33 0.52 4.80
N ARG A 56 6.88 1.62 4.20
CA ARG A 56 5.45 1.98 4.06
C ARG A 56 4.92 1.71 2.65
N CYS A 57 5.72 1.11 1.78
CA CYS A 57 5.31 0.79 0.42
C CYS A 57 5.04 -0.71 0.26
N ILE A 58 4.05 -1.03 -0.58
CA ILE A 58 3.72 -2.38 -1.02
C ILE A 58 3.67 -2.48 -2.55
N HIS A 59 3.87 -3.67 -3.08
CA HIS A 59 3.87 -3.98 -4.50
C HIS A 59 2.58 -4.66 -4.91
N ILE A 60 1.69 -3.93 -5.57
CA ILE A 60 0.32 -4.40 -5.82
C ILE A 60 -0.04 -4.36 -7.30
N CYS A 61 -0.90 -5.30 -7.71
CA CYS A 61 -1.46 -5.31 -9.05
C CYS A 61 -2.46 -4.17 -9.26
N ASP A 62 -2.65 -3.84 -10.52
CA ASP A 62 -3.65 -2.89 -11.00
C ASP A 62 -5.07 -3.18 -10.46
N LYS A 63 -5.47 -4.45 -10.40
CA LYS A 63 -6.78 -4.86 -9.84
C LYS A 63 -6.91 -4.44 -8.38
N CYS A 64 -6.01 -4.89 -7.50
CA CYS A 64 -6.03 -4.54 -6.08
C CYS A 64 -5.96 -3.02 -5.87
N LYS A 65 -5.12 -2.33 -6.64
CA LYS A 65 -5.00 -0.87 -6.59
C LYS A 65 -6.31 -0.18 -6.96
N ASN A 66 -7.02 -0.68 -7.97
CA ASN A 66 -8.31 -0.14 -8.38
C ASN A 66 -9.41 -0.45 -7.36
N THR A 67 -9.39 -1.63 -6.74
CA THR A 67 -10.30 -1.99 -5.65
C THR A 67 -10.14 -1.03 -4.47
N ILE A 68 -8.91 -0.79 -4.01
CA ILE A 68 -8.65 0.13 -2.89
C ILE A 68 -9.11 1.56 -3.21
N LYS A 69 -8.87 2.04 -4.44
CA LYS A 69 -9.33 3.38 -4.87
C LYS A 69 -10.85 3.52 -4.94
N LYS A 70 -11.57 2.42 -5.08
CA LYS A 70 -13.02 2.38 -5.27
C LYS A 70 -13.65 1.44 -4.24
N LEU A 71 -13.20 1.57 -3.00
CA LEU A 71 -13.53 0.64 -1.93
C LEU A 71 -15.05 0.56 -1.67
N ASN A 72 -15.74 1.69 -1.78
CA ASN A 72 -17.19 1.81 -1.71
C ASN A 72 -17.98 1.06 -2.81
N LYS A 73 -17.30 0.61 -3.87
CA LYS A 73 -17.89 -0.16 -4.98
C LYS A 73 -17.32 -1.58 -5.06
N ALA A 74 -16.46 -1.96 -4.12
CA ALA A 74 -15.85 -3.28 -4.10
C ALA A 74 -16.88 -4.34 -3.69
N SER A 75 -16.91 -5.45 -4.42
CA SER A 75 -17.68 -6.63 -4.01
C SER A 75 -16.87 -7.48 -3.02
N GLU A 76 -17.52 -8.41 -2.33
CA GLU A 76 -16.84 -9.40 -1.47
C GLU A 76 -15.75 -10.16 -2.24
N ASN A 77 -16.00 -10.51 -3.51
CA ASN A 77 -15.03 -11.17 -4.37
C ASN A 77 -13.80 -10.30 -4.66
N ASP A 78 -13.96 -8.98 -4.75
CA ASP A 78 -12.84 -8.06 -4.95
C ASP A 78 -12.01 -7.90 -3.69
N LEU A 79 -12.61 -8.12 -2.51
CA LEU A 79 -11.98 -7.99 -1.20
C LEU A 79 -11.42 -9.31 -0.65
N ARG A 80 -11.61 -10.43 -1.37
CA ARG A 80 -11.10 -11.76 -0.97
C ARG A 80 -9.61 -11.79 -0.65
N PHE A 81 -8.82 -10.87 -1.22
CA PHE A 81 -7.39 -10.75 -0.90
C PHE A 81 -7.13 -10.39 0.58
N LEU A 82 -8.06 -9.73 1.28
CA LEU A 82 -7.91 -9.37 2.69
C LEU A 82 -7.76 -10.59 3.60
N ASN A 83 -8.43 -11.70 3.26
CA ASN A 83 -8.33 -12.97 3.99
C ASN A 83 -6.91 -13.51 4.05
N HIS A 84 -6.07 -13.19 3.06
CA HIS A 84 -4.66 -13.59 3.03
C HIS A 84 -3.75 -12.46 3.50
N ALA A 85 -4.02 -11.22 3.07
CA ALA A 85 -3.17 -10.07 3.35
C ALA A 85 -3.05 -9.76 4.86
N ILE A 86 -4.08 -10.01 5.66
CA ILE A 86 -4.05 -9.79 7.12
C ILE A 86 -3.07 -10.72 7.85
N TRP A 87 -2.75 -11.87 7.25
CA TRP A 87 -1.81 -12.85 7.79
C TRP A 87 -0.43 -12.80 7.13
N SER A 88 -0.18 -11.81 6.27
CA SER A 88 1.11 -11.67 5.57
C SER A 88 2.27 -11.56 6.55
N GLU A 89 3.41 -12.18 6.25
CA GLU A 89 4.65 -12.00 7.03
C GLU A 89 5.16 -10.55 6.98
N GLU A 90 4.82 -9.82 5.91
CA GLU A 90 5.17 -8.42 5.72
C GLU A 90 4.25 -7.49 6.53
N ASN A 91 4.80 -6.83 7.54
CA ASN A 91 4.04 -5.92 8.42
C ASN A 91 3.33 -4.80 7.66
N THR A 92 3.95 -4.26 6.60
CA THR A 92 3.33 -3.22 5.76
C THR A 92 2.09 -3.72 5.03
N VAL A 93 2.08 -4.99 4.61
CA VAL A 93 0.93 -5.63 3.96
C VAL A 93 -0.20 -5.83 4.97
N LYS A 94 0.13 -6.28 6.19
CA LYS A 94 -0.86 -6.38 7.28
C LYS A 94 -1.49 -5.03 7.60
N ALA A 95 -0.66 -3.98 7.76
CA ALA A 95 -1.13 -2.63 8.03
C ALA A 95 -2.05 -2.09 6.92
N ALA A 96 -1.74 -2.40 5.65
CA ALA A 96 -2.60 -2.07 4.52
C ALA A 96 -3.94 -2.82 4.57
N ALA A 97 -3.94 -4.11 4.90
CA ALA A 97 -5.15 -4.90 5.01
C ALA A 97 -6.07 -4.38 6.12
N ILE A 98 -5.50 -4.12 7.30
CA ILE A 98 -6.25 -3.55 8.44
C ILE A 98 -6.83 -2.18 8.07
N HIS A 99 -6.07 -1.33 7.36
CA HIS A 99 -6.58 -0.05 6.87
C HIS A 99 -7.88 -0.18 6.09
N ILE A 100 -7.86 -1.09 5.11
CA ILE A 100 -8.94 -1.27 4.15
C ILE A 100 -10.17 -1.77 4.89
N ILE A 101 -9.99 -2.67 5.86
CA ILE A 101 -11.07 -3.16 6.72
C ILE A 101 -11.65 -2.01 7.56
N SER A 102 -10.81 -1.22 8.23
CA SER A 102 -11.29 -0.08 9.04
C SER A 102 -12.02 0.98 8.21
N GLU A 103 -11.56 1.24 6.98
CA GLU A 103 -12.23 2.15 6.06
C GLU A 103 -13.61 1.61 5.63
N LEU A 104 -13.75 0.29 5.42
CA LEU A 104 -15.03 -0.36 5.13
C LEU A 104 -16.00 -0.30 6.31
N GLU A 105 -15.49 -0.41 7.54
CA GLU A 105 -16.28 -0.32 8.78
C GLU A 105 -16.73 1.11 9.09
N GLY A 106 -16.31 2.11 8.29
CA GLY A 106 -16.60 3.52 8.53
C GLY A 106 -15.83 4.10 9.71
N GLU A 107 -14.89 3.32 10.24
CA GLU A 107 -14.08 3.67 11.40
C GLU A 107 -12.73 4.17 10.90
N ASN A 108 -12.67 5.46 10.56
CA ASN A 108 -11.45 6.11 10.10
C ASN A 108 -10.47 6.27 11.29
N ARG A 109 -9.87 5.17 11.72
CA ARG A 109 -8.96 5.11 12.86
C ARG A 109 -7.56 4.70 12.42
N TYR A 110 -6.67 5.69 12.39
CA TYR A 110 -5.26 5.44 12.65
C TYR A 110 -4.71 6.17 13.90
N PRO A 111 -5.09 5.76 15.13
CA PRO A 111 -4.37 6.15 16.35
C PRO A 111 -3.07 5.36 16.61
N TRP A 112 -2.83 4.24 15.92
CA TRP A 112 -1.81 3.23 16.25
C TRP A 112 -0.58 3.24 15.33
N ILE A 113 -0.61 4.00 14.22
CA ILE A 113 0.59 4.31 13.43
C ILE A 113 1.56 5.22 14.22
N ASP A 114 1.05 6.08 15.11
CA ASP A 114 1.85 6.94 15.98
C ASP A 114 2.61 6.19 17.09
N GLN A 115 2.31 4.91 17.33
CA GLN A 115 2.96 4.10 18.37
C GLN A 115 4.03 3.13 17.84
N MET A 116 4.17 2.98 16.52
CA MET A 116 5.23 2.15 15.92
C MET A 116 6.57 2.89 15.79
N GLU A 117 6.70 4.07 16.38
CA GLU A 117 7.93 4.88 16.46
C GLU A 117 8.73 4.61 17.76
N HIS A 118 8.78 3.34 18.20
CA HIS A 118 9.75 2.84 19.19
C HIS A 118 10.47 1.62 18.64
#